data_AF-A0A3G2IP62-F1
#
_entry.id   AF-A0A3G2IP62-F1
#
_cell.length_a   1.000
_cell.length_b   1.000
_cell.length_c   1.000
_cell.angle_alpha   90.00
_cell.angle_beta   90.00
_cell.angle_gamma   90.00
#
_symmetry.space_group_name_H-M   'P 1'
#
loop_
_entity.id
_entity.type
_entity.pdbx_description
1 polymer ?
#
loop_
_entity_poly.entity_id
_entity_poly.type
_entity_poly.pdbx_seq_one_letter_code
_entity_poly.pdbx_strand_id
1 'polypeptide(L)'
;MLAFGYSTFKNRQHKTLCNAFHEKFGFIPGGITLAQAGGIFLTFQKDIYFLCILIFSKNNFIVRDVKSEHYDFINSLPKEMTRWIKIKFSLLLVSVVFLLAESVLYYIFIKA
;
A
#
# COMPACT_ATOMS: atom_id res chain seq x y z
N MET A 1 22.66 1.80 -5.29
CA MET A 1 22.72 1.59 -3.82
C MET A 1 21.54 2.20 -3.05
N LEU A 2 21.09 3.43 -3.33
CA LEU A 2 19.96 4.07 -2.64
C LEU A 2 18.62 3.29 -2.75
N ALA A 3 18.34 2.67 -3.91
CA ALA A 3 17.12 1.87 -4.11
C ALA A 3 17.02 0.61 -3.22
N PHE A 4 18.17 -0.02 -2.91
CA PHE A 4 18.23 -1.23 -2.07
C PHE A 4 18.11 -0.90 -0.57
N GLY A 5 18.66 0.23 -0.12
CA GLY A 5 18.44 0.72 1.25
C GLY A 5 16.97 1.05 1.51
N TYR A 6 16.32 1.70 0.54
CA TYR A 6 14.91 2.05 0.60
C TYR A 6 13.98 0.82 0.58
N SER A 7 14.27 -0.19 -0.25
CA SER A 7 13.50 -1.43 -0.30
C SER A 7 13.59 -2.22 1.02
N THR A 8 14.77 -2.24 1.64
CA THR A 8 15.02 -2.97 2.89
C THR A 8 14.35 -2.30 4.10
N PHE A 9 14.39 -0.97 4.18
CA PHE A 9 13.75 -0.20 5.25
C PHE A 9 12.21 -0.31 5.21
N LYS A 10 11.60 -0.16 4.03
CA LYS A 10 10.14 -0.34 3.86
C LYS A 10 9.67 -1.77 4.12
N ASN A 11 10.53 -2.77 3.89
CA ASN A 11 10.18 -4.15 4.20
C ASN A 11 10.07 -4.39 5.72
N ARG A 12 10.81 -3.64 6.55
CA ARG A 12 10.69 -3.74 8.02
C ARG A 12 9.34 -3.22 8.50
N GLN A 13 8.92 -2.04 8.06
CA GLN A 13 7.63 -1.47 8.47
C GLN A 13 6.44 -2.33 8.05
N HIS A 14 6.47 -2.87 6.82
CA HIS A 14 5.48 -3.84 6.36
C HIS A 14 5.45 -5.09 7.23
N LYS A 15 6.61 -5.67 7.56
CA LYS A 15 6.72 -6.83 8.46
C LYS A 15 6.18 -6.53 9.86
N THR A 16 6.48 -5.35 10.42
CA THR A 16 5.95 -4.94 11.72
C THR A 16 4.42 -4.92 11.72
N LEU A 17 3.81 -4.39 10.65
CA LEU A 17 2.35 -4.35 10.54
C LEU A 17 1.75 -5.76 10.37
N CYS A 18 2.40 -6.62 9.57
CA CYS A 18 2.00 -8.02 9.43
C CYS A 18 2.11 -8.79 10.74
N ASN A 19 3.18 -8.55 11.52
CA ASN A 19 3.37 -9.16 12.82
C ASN A 19 2.29 -8.73 13.81
N ALA A 20 1.98 -7.43 13.89
CA ALA A 20 0.90 -6.92 14.74
C ALA A 20 -0.46 -7.51 14.36
N PHE A 21 -0.72 -7.67 13.05
CA PHE A 21 -1.93 -8.32 12.57
C PHE A 21 -1.97 -9.81 12.93
N HIS A 22 -0.87 -10.52 12.71
CA HIS A 22 -0.75 -11.95 13.05
C HIS A 22 -0.87 -12.19 14.56
N GLU A 23 -0.29 -11.33 15.39
CA GLU A 23 -0.41 -11.42 16.85
C GLU A 23 -1.87 -11.28 17.32
N LYS A 24 -2.65 -10.42 16.65
CA LYS A 24 -4.07 -10.21 16.97
C LYS A 24 -4.99 -11.31 16.45
N PHE A 25 -4.76 -11.79 15.23
CA PHE A 25 -5.72 -12.66 14.52
C PHE A 25 -5.21 -14.09 14.26
N GLY A 26 -3.93 -14.38 14.50
CA GLY A 26 -3.32 -15.69 14.28
C GLY A 26 -3.03 -16.05 12.83
N PHE A 27 -3.23 -15.12 11.88
CA PHE A 27 -2.93 -15.32 10.46
C PHE A 27 -2.58 -14.00 9.77
N ILE A 28 -2.06 -14.09 8.55
CA ILE A 28 -1.85 -12.94 7.65
C ILE A 28 -2.85 -13.05 6.49
N PRO A 29 -3.53 -11.96 6.09
CA PRO A 29 -4.47 -11.97 4.98
C PRO A 29 -3.85 -12.55 3.70
N GLY A 30 -4.55 -13.49 3.06
CA GLY A 30 -4.01 -14.25 1.91
C GLY A 30 -3.55 -13.38 0.73
N GLY A 31 -4.19 -12.23 0.52
CA GLY A 31 -3.76 -11.26 -0.50
C GLY A 31 -2.36 -10.67 -0.24
N ILE A 32 -1.96 -10.54 1.03
CA ILE A 32 -0.61 -10.11 1.41
C ILE A 32 0.38 -11.24 1.16
N THR A 33 0.03 -12.48 1.55
CA THR A 33 0.86 -13.67 1.34
C THR A 33 1.14 -13.92 -0.14
N LEU A 34 0.11 -13.83 -0.99
CA LEU A 34 0.26 -13.95 -2.45
C LEU A 34 1.14 -12.84 -3.04
N ALA A 35 0.94 -11.59 -2.61
CA ALA A 35 1.75 -10.48 -3.07
C ALA A 35 3.21 -10.57 -2.58
N GLN A 36 3.48 -11.16 -1.42
CA GLN A 36 4.84 -11.45 -0.97
C GLN A 36 5.50 -12.55 -1.82
N ALA A 37 4.75 -13.56 -2.22
CA ALA A 37 5.25 -14.65 -3.08
C ALA A 37 5.60 -14.18 -4.51
N GLY A 38 4.91 -13.16 -5.02
CA GLY A 38 5.15 -12.60 -6.37
C GLY A 38 6.40 -11.71 -6.53
N GLY A 39 7.25 -11.59 -5.50
CA GLY A 39 8.54 -10.90 -5.60
C GLY A 39 8.47 -9.38 -5.84
N ILE A 40 9.43 -8.85 -6.60
CA ILE A 40 9.62 -7.39 -6.79
C ILE A 40 8.40 -6.75 -7.48
N PHE A 41 7.78 -7.45 -8.43
CA PHE A 41 6.63 -6.94 -9.18
C PHE A 41 5.41 -6.65 -8.31
N LEU A 42 5.17 -7.45 -7.26
CA LEU A 42 4.00 -7.31 -6.38
C LEU A 42 4.30 -6.58 -5.06
N THR A 43 5.47 -5.93 -4.98
CA THR A 43 5.90 -5.19 -3.77
C THR A 43 5.00 -4.00 -3.44
N PHE A 44 4.22 -3.50 -4.40
CA PHE A 44 3.17 -2.51 -4.14
C PHE A 44 1.86 -3.17 -3.69
N GLN A 45 1.52 -4.32 -4.27
CA GLN A 45 0.28 -5.04 -3.97
C GLN A 45 0.22 -5.56 -2.53
N LYS A 46 1.36 -5.92 -1.94
CA LYS A 46 1.40 -6.41 -0.56
C LYS A 46 0.89 -5.40 0.47
N ASP A 47 0.93 -4.11 0.16
CA ASP A 47 0.45 -3.05 1.06
C ASP A 47 -1.01 -2.65 0.78
N ILE A 48 -1.61 -3.11 -0.34
CA ILE A 48 -2.95 -2.67 -0.78
C ILE A 48 -4.01 -3.00 0.26
N TYR A 49 -3.94 -4.18 0.87
CA TYR A 49 -4.91 -4.58 1.90
C TYR A 49 -5.00 -3.55 3.04
N PHE A 50 -3.85 -3.17 3.60
CA PHE A 50 -3.77 -2.18 4.67
C PHE A 50 -4.09 -0.77 4.16
N LEU A 51 -3.61 -0.42 2.97
CA LEU A 51 -3.85 0.87 2.33
C LEU A 51 -5.34 1.15 2.14
N CYS A 52 -6.09 0.18 1.59
CA CYS A 52 -7.53 0.33 1.34
C CYS A 52 -8.27 0.62 2.64
N ILE A 53 -7.97 -0.12 3.71
CA ILE A 53 -8.59 0.05 5.03
C ILE A 53 -8.26 1.41 5.67
N LEU A 54 -7.08 1.97 5.39
CA LEU A 54 -6.62 3.25 5.93
C LEU A 54 -7.10 4.49 5.15
N ILE A 55 -7.60 4.30 3.93
CA ILE A 55 -8.05 5.36 3.03
C ILE A 55 -9.57 5.41 2.93
N PHE A 56 -10.20 4.25 2.73
CA PHE A 56 -11.63 4.17 2.48
C PHE A 56 -12.42 4.01 3.78
N SER A 57 -13.60 4.62 3.83
CA SER A 57 -14.52 4.46 4.95
C SER A 57 -15.08 3.04 5.01
N LYS A 58 -15.45 2.58 6.21
CA LYS A 58 -15.95 1.21 6.47
C LYS A 58 -17.10 0.75 5.55
N ASN A 59 -17.92 1.69 5.07
CA ASN A 59 -19.06 1.41 4.19
C ASN A 59 -18.74 1.55 2.70
N ASN A 60 -17.50 1.87 2.34
CA ASN A 60 -17.09 2.00 0.95
C ASN A 60 -17.02 0.63 0.28
N PHE A 61 -17.48 0.53 -0.97
CA PHE A 61 -17.49 -0.70 -1.77
C PHE A 61 -16.13 -1.42 -1.77
N ILE A 62 -15.01 -0.69 -1.75
CA ILE A 62 -13.65 -1.25 -1.79
C ILE A 62 -13.30 -2.05 -0.53
N VAL A 63 -13.85 -1.67 0.63
CA VAL A 63 -13.55 -2.30 1.93
C VAL A 63 -14.77 -2.95 2.59
N ARG A 64 -15.94 -2.92 1.94
CA ARG A 64 -17.20 -3.46 2.48
C ARG A 64 -17.12 -4.94 2.84
N ASP A 65 -16.34 -5.71 2.07
CA ASP A 65 -16.19 -7.15 2.26
C ASP A 65 -15.06 -7.49 3.27
N VAL A 66 -14.36 -6.48 3.81
CA VAL A 66 -13.39 -6.65 4.88
C VAL A 66 -14.13 -6.84 6.20
N LYS A 67 -13.75 -7.87 6.97
CA LYS A 67 -14.29 -8.11 8.32
C LYS A 67 -14.15 -6.84 9.17
N SER A 68 -15.22 -6.46 9.88
CA SER A 68 -15.26 -5.24 10.68
C SER A 68 -14.12 -5.17 11.70
N GLU A 69 -13.80 -6.30 12.34
CA GLU A 69 -12.71 -6.41 13.31
C GLU A 69 -11.34 -6.07 12.71
N HIS A 70 -11.07 -6.49 11.47
CA HIS A 70 -9.82 -6.17 10.79
C HIS A 70 -9.76 -4.67 10.48
N TYR A 71 -10.88 -4.10 10.02
CA TYR A 71 -10.99 -2.68 9.72
C TYR A 71 -10.74 -1.84 10.98
N ASP A 72 -11.40 -2.19 12.08
CA ASP A 72 -11.33 -1.47 13.35
C ASP A 72 -9.93 -1.59 13.96
N PHE A 73 -9.32 -2.79 13.91
CA PHE A 73 -7.95 -3.00 14.37
C PHE A 73 -6.95 -2.12 13.60
N ILE A 74 -6.98 -2.15 12.26
CA ILE A 74 -6.02 -1.39 11.46
C ILE A 74 -6.19 0.12 11.66
N ASN A 75 -7.43 0.60 11.82
CA ASN A 75 -7.70 2.01 12.13
C ASN A 75 -7.35 2.40 13.58
N SER A 76 -7.27 1.43 14.50
CA SER A 76 -6.83 1.66 15.88
C SER A 76 -5.30 1.74 16.04
N LEU A 77 -4.53 1.29 15.05
CA LEU A 77 -3.06 1.29 15.12
C LEU A 77 -2.49 2.71 15.22
N PRO A 78 -1.35 2.90 15.92
CA PRO A 78 -0.67 4.18 15.99
C PRO A 78 -0.39 4.75 14.60
N LYS A 79 -0.67 6.05 14.41
CA LYS A 79 -0.46 6.73 13.12
C LYS A 79 0.97 6.59 12.63
N GLU A 80 1.96 6.55 13.53
CA GLU A 80 3.38 6.38 13.17
C GLU A 80 3.65 5.04 12.46
N MET A 81 2.92 3.98 12.84
CA MET A 81 3.04 2.65 12.23
C MET A 81 2.41 2.56 10.84
N THR A 82 1.46 3.46 10.52
CA THR A 82 0.70 3.42 9.26
C THR A 82 1.01 4.59 8.32
N ARG A 83 1.65 5.67 8.81
CA ARG A 83 1.95 6.88 8.04
C ARG A 83 2.76 6.63 6.78
N TRP A 84 3.71 5.70 6.85
CA TRP A 84 4.57 5.35 5.71
C TRP A 84 3.78 4.78 4.52
N ILE A 85 2.66 4.10 4.77
CA ILE A 85 1.77 3.56 3.71
C ILE A 85 1.14 4.71 2.95
N LYS A 86 0.60 5.70 3.68
CA LYS A 86 -0.02 6.90 3.08
C LYS A 86 1.00 7.69 2.25
N ILE A 87 2.19 7.94 2.81
CA ILE A 87 3.27 8.65 2.09
C ILE A 87 3.69 7.88 0.83
N LYS A 88 3.86 6.56 0.92
CA LYS A 88 4.21 5.71 -0.23
C LYS A 88 3.17 5.84 -1.35
N PHE A 89 1.90 5.82 -1.01
CA PHE A 89 0.82 5.92 -1.97
C PHE A 89 0.69 7.32 -2.58
N SER A 90 0.82 8.38 -1.76
CA SER A 90 0.83 9.76 -2.26
C SER A 90 1.96 10.00 -3.26
N LEU A 91 3.17 9.50 -2.97
CA LEU A 91 4.29 9.58 -3.92
C LEU A 91 3.99 8.84 -5.22
N LEU A 92 3.39 7.65 -5.15
CA LEU A 92 2.99 6.91 -6.36
C LEU A 92 1.97 7.70 -7.19
N LEU A 93 0.94 8.27 -6.57
CA LEU A 93 -0.07 9.07 -7.26
C LEU A 93 0.55 10.27 -7.96
N VAL A 94 1.43 10.99 -7.27
CA VAL A 94 2.17 12.12 -7.84
C VAL A 94 2.98 11.67 -9.06
N SER A 95 3.71 10.54 -8.97
CA SER A 95 4.45 9.99 -10.10
C SER A 95 3.56 9.64 -11.29
N VAL A 96 2.37 9.07 -11.07
CA VAL A 96 1.41 8.76 -12.15
C VAL A 96 0.91 10.04 -12.81
N VAL A 97 0.60 11.09 -12.05
CA VAL A 97 0.17 12.39 -12.60
C VAL A 97 1.28 12.99 -13.47
N PHE A 98 2.53 12.97 -13.02
CA PHE A 98 3.66 13.45 -13.81
C PHE A 98 3.82 12.65 -15.12
N LEU A 99 3.74 11.32 -15.06
CA LEU A 99 3.81 10.47 -16.25
C LEU A 99 2.70 10.76 -17.27
N LEU A 100 1.47 11.00 -16.80
CA LEU A 100 0.36 11.37 -17.67
C LEU A 100 0.57 12.76 -18.29
N ALA A 101 1.04 13.73 -17.51
CA ALA A 101 1.36 15.06 -18.01
C ALA A 101 2.45 15.03 -19.09
N GLU A 102 3.53 14.28 -18.86
CA GLU A 102 4.58 14.07 -19.86
C GLU A 102 4.05 13.38 -21.12
N SER A 103 3.18 12.38 -20.98
CA SER A 103 2.58 11.68 -22.12
C SER A 103 1.70 12.61 -22.96
N VAL A 104 0.93 13.49 -22.31
CA VAL A 104 0.10 14.51 -22.99
C VAL A 104 0.99 15.54 -23.69
N LEU A 105 2.02 16.05 -23.04
CA LEU A 105 2.98 16.97 -23.66
C LEU A 105 3.69 16.33 -24.84
N TYR A 106 4.16 15.10 -24.72
CA TYR A 106 4.77 14.34 -25.81
C TYR A 106 3.80 14.22 -27.00
N TYR A 107 2.55 13.85 -26.74
CA TYR A 107 1.52 13.74 -27.77
C TYR A 107 1.28 15.08 -28.49
N ILE A 108 1.20 16.18 -27.75
CA ILE A 108 0.98 17.53 -28.30
C ILE A 108 2.21 18.04 -29.06
N PHE A 109 3.43 17.86 -28.56
CA PHE A 109 4.63 18.46 -29.15
C PHE A 109 5.26 17.68 -30.31
N ILE A 110 5.06 16.36 -30.37
CA ILE A 110 5.67 15.50 -31.40
C ILE A 110 4.64 15.01 -32.42
N LYS A 111 3.35 14.97 -32.07
CA LYS A 111 2.30 14.40 -32.92
C LYS A 111 1.22 15.40 -33.38
N ALA A 112 1.32 16.67 -32.98
CA ALA A 112 0.49 17.76 -33.50
C ALA A 112 1.23 18.59 -34.56
#